data_AF-A0A3B0Y7L2-F1
#
_entry.id   AF-A0A3B0Y7L2-F1
#
_cell.length_a   1.000
_cell.length_b   1.000
_cell.length_c   1.000
_cell.angle_alpha   90.00
_cell.angle_beta   90.00
_cell.angle_gamma   90.00
#
_symmetry.space_group_name_H-M   'P 1'
#
loop_
_entity.id
_entity.type
_entity.pdbx_description
1 polymer ?
#
loop_
_entity_poly.entity_id
_entity_poly.type
_entity_poly.pdbx_seq_one_letter_code
_entity_poly.pdbx_strand_id
1 'polypeptide(L)' 'MASLQEQAVVDQLARPVLNLEDALTTAATHAYQCKRELLVRKLRSAGITTLDVLPQNLALLLTNTYLDLKSSGQI' A
#
# COMPACT_ATOMS: atom_id res chain seq x y z
N MET A 1 -12.48 -1.52 0.19
CA MET A 1 -11.77 -0.64 1.16
C MET A 1 -10.54 -0.08 0.46
N ALA A 2 -10.23 1.22 0.59
CA ALA A 2 -9.01 1.80 0.04
C ALA A 2 -7.97 1.94 1.16
N SER A 3 -6.78 1.36 0.98
CA SER A 3 -5.66 1.46 1.92
C SER A 3 -4.52 2.17 1.20
N LEU A 4 -4.27 3.44 1.54
CA LEU A 4 -3.18 4.19 0.91
C LEU A 4 -1.84 3.69 1.42
N GLN A 5 -0.86 3.60 0.51
CA GLN A 5 0.52 3.42 0.93
C GLN A 5 1.05 4.74 1.51
N GLU A 6 1.70 4.67 2.66
CA GLU A 6 2.30 5.87 3.28
C GLU A 6 3.59 6.25 2.54
N GLN A 7 3.60 7.45 1.95
CA GLN A 7 4.78 8.00 1.28
C GLN A 7 5.99 8.07 2.23
N ALA A 8 5.77 8.42 3.51
CA ALA A 8 6.81 8.50 4.51
C ALA A 8 7.57 7.17 4.74
N VAL A 9 6.88 6.03 4.58
CA VAL A 9 7.50 4.69 4.71
C VAL A 9 8.41 4.41 3.51
N VAL A 10 7.98 4.80 2.31
CA VAL A 10 8.79 4.69 1.08
C VAL A 10 10.02 5.61 1.16
N ASP A 11 9.82 6.85 1.59
CA ASP A 11 10.88 7.84 1.72
C ASP A 11 11.92 7.40 2.76
N GLN A 12 11.48 6.77 3.86
CA GLN A 12 12.38 6.27 4.89
C GLN A 12 13.24 5.09 4.38
N LEU A 13 12.68 4.19 3.56
CA LEU A 13 13.45 3.08 2.96
C LEU A 13 14.48 3.55 1.93
N ALA A 14 14.30 4.74 1.34
CA ALA A 14 15.25 5.33 0.39
C ALA A 14 16.43 6.03 1.10
N ARG A 15 16.38 6.24 2.42
CA ARG A 15 17.45 6.90 3.17
C ARG A 15 18.62 5.95 3.44
N PRO A 16 19.86 6.43 3.37
CA PRO A 16 21.02 5.63 3.74
C PRO A 16 21.04 5.34 5.25
N VAL A 17 21.54 4.17 5.63
CA VAL A 17 21.76 3.79 7.03
C VAL A 17 23.16 4.22 7.43
N LEU A 18 23.28 5.23 8.30
CA LEU A 18 24.57 5.81 8.71
C LEU A 18 24.92 5.49 10.16
N ASN A 19 23.92 5.18 10.98
CA ASN A 19 24.10 4.86 12.38
C ASN A 19 23.10 3.77 12.85
N LEU A 20 23.19 3.39 14.13
CA LEU A 20 22.34 2.37 14.72
C LEU A 20 20.86 2.78 14.75
N GLU A 21 20.55 4.06 14.98
CA GLU A 21 19.18 4.56 14.98
C GLU A 21 18.55 4.47 13.59
N ASP A 22 19.30 4.79 12.54
CA ASP A 22 18.87 4.58 11.15
C ASP A 22 18.60 3.11 10.88
N ALA A 23 19.47 2.21 11.36
CA ALA A 23 19.32 0.77 11.17
C ALA A 23 18.06 0.23 11.85
N LEU A 24 17.80 0.67 13.09
CA LEU A 24 16.59 0.32 13.85
C LEU A 24 15.33 0.84 13.15
N THR A 25 15.39 2.09 12.68
CA THR A 25 14.28 2.72 11.96
C THR A 25 13.98 1.95 10.67
N THR A 26 14.98 1.69 9.84
CA THR A 26 14.83 0.93 8.59
C THR A 26 14.32 -0.50 8.83
N ALA A 27 14.81 -1.18 9.88
CA ALA A 27 14.31 -2.51 10.24
C ALA A 27 12.83 -2.48 10.66
N ALA A 28 12.42 -1.49 11.46
CA ALA A 28 11.02 -1.30 11.85
C ALA A 28 10.14 -0.97 10.63
N THR A 29 10.62 -0.14 9.71
CA THR A 29 9.95 0.19 8.45
C THR A 29 9.72 -1.05 7.59
N HIS A 30 10.73 -1.91 7.43
CA HIS A 30 10.56 -3.19 6.73
C HIS A 30 9.57 -4.13 7.44
N ALA A 31 9.64 -4.24 8.76
CA ALA A 31 8.71 -5.08 9.53
C ALA A 31 7.26 -4.61 9.38
N TYR A 32 7.05 -3.29 9.37
CA TYR A 32 5.75 -2.69 9.09
C TYR A 32 5.26 -3.02 7.67
N GLN A 33 6.12 -2.85 6.66
CA GLN A 33 5.81 -3.15 5.26
C GLN A 33 5.34 -4.60 5.08
N CYS A 34 6.08 -5.56 5.65
CA CYS A 34 5.72 -6.98 5.61
C CYS A 34 4.35 -7.26 6.25
N LYS A 35 4.07 -6.67 7.42
CA LYS A 35 2.77 -6.82 8.10
C LYS A 35 1.63 -6.26 7.25
N ARG A 36 1.85 -5.09 6.65
CA ARG A 36 0.86 -4.44 5.77
C ARG A 36 0.57 -5.29 4.53
N GLU A 37 1.60 -5.77 3.85
CA GLU A 37 1.45 -6.64 2.68
C GLU A 37 0.69 -7.92 3.02
N LEU A 38 0.97 -8.53 4.17
CA LEU A 38 0.26 -9.73 4.63
C LEU A 38 -1.22 -9.43 4.90
N LEU A 39 -1.53 -8.28 5.49
CA LEU A 39 -2.92 -7.85 5.73
C LEU A 39 -3.67 -7.61 4.42
N VAL A 40 -3.07 -6.89 3.46
CA VAL A 40 -3.67 -6.65 2.14
C VAL A 40 -3.91 -7.95 1.39
N ARG A 41 -2.94 -8.89 1.42
CA ARG A 41 -3.12 -10.23 0.83
C ARG A 41 -4.30 -10.98 1.45
N LYS A 42 -4.44 -10.95 2.78
CA LYS A 42 -5.58 -11.56 3.47
C LYS A 42 -6.91 -10.96 3.03
N LEU A 43 -7.01 -9.64 2.94
CA LEU A 43 -8.21 -8.96 2.46
C LEU A 43 -8.57 -9.35 1.02
N ARG A 44 -7.59 -9.36 0.12
CA ARG A 44 -7.79 -9.80 -1.28
C ARG A 44 -8.23 -11.26 -1.36
N SER A 45 -7.64 -12.15 -0.56
CA SER A 45 -8.03 -13.57 -0.51
C SER A 45 -9.46 -13.78 0.01
N ALA A 46 -9.99 -12.82 0.78
CA ALA A 46 -11.38 -12.81 1.23
C ALA A 46 -12.36 -12.18 0.22
N GLY A 47 -11.91 -11.90 -1.01
CA GLY A 47 -12.73 -11.28 -2.06
C GLY A 47 -12.96 -9.78 -1.87
N ILE A 48 -12.26 -9.13 -0.94
CA ILE A 48 -12.42 -7.69 -0.69
C ILE A 48 -11.54 -6.94 -1.69
N THR A 49 -12.16 -6.09 -2.51
CA THR A 49 -11.44 -5.16 -3.37
C THR A 49 -10.66 -4.14 -2.53
N THR A 50 -9.33 -4.21 -2.63
CA THR A 50 -8.39 -3.32 -1.96
C THR A 50 -7.63 -2.47 -2.97
N LEU A 51 -7.66 -1.15 -2.81
CA LEU A 51 -6.74 -0.25 -3.49
C LEU A 51 -5.54 -0.03 -2.57
N ASP A 52 -4.40 -0.63 -2.89
CA ASP A 52 -3.13 -0.54 -2.14
C ASP A 52 -2.07 0.12 -3.02
N VAL A 53 -2.12 1.44 -3.08
CA VAL A 53 -1.27 2.26 -3.96
C VAL A 53 -0.85 3.54 -3.26
N LEU A 54 0.25 4.16 -3.73
CA LEU A 54 0.65 5.49 -3.28
C LEU A 54 -0.45 6.53 -3.54
N PRO A 55 -0.56 7.60 -2.72
CA PRO A 55 -1.64 8.58 -2.82
C PRO A 55 -1.72 9.23 -4.21
N GLN A 56 -0.56 9.48 -4.83
CA GLN A 56 -0.45 10.04 -6.18
C GLN A 56 -1.05 9.15 -7.28
N ASN A 57 -1.11 7.84 -7.06
CA ASN A 57 -1.68 6.87 -8.01
C ASN A 57 -3.15 6.55 -7.72
N LEU A 58 -3.68 7.05 -6.60
CA LEU A 58 -5.02 6.72 -6.11
C LEU A 58 -6.11 7.19 -7.09
N ALA A 59 -6.02 8.43 -7.57
CA ALA A 59 -7.04 9.02 -8.44
C ALA A 59 -7.22 8.20 -9.72
N LEU A 60 -6.12 7.82 -10.36
CA LEU A 60 -6.13 7.02 -11.59
C LEU A 60 -6.69 5.61 -11.36
N LEU A 61 -6.25 4.94 -10.29
CA LEU A 61 -6.75 3.59 -9.99
C LEU A 61 -8.22 3.59 -9.57
N LEU A 62 -8.68 4.61 -8.83
CA LEU A 62 -10.10 4.76 -8.49
C LEU A 62 -10.96 4.86 -9.74
N THR A 63 -10.56 5.69 -10.70
CA THR A 63 -11.29 5.84 -11.97
C THR A 63 -11.35 4.53 -12.72
N ASN A 64 -10.23 3.83 -12.86
CA ASN A 64 -10.19 2.53 -13.56
C ASN A 64 -11.03 1.47 -12.85
N THR A 65 -10.92 1.37 -11.53
CA THR A 65 -11.71 0.40 -10.74
C THR A 65 -13.21 0.69 -10.83
N TYR A 66 -13.60 1.97 -10.83
CA TYR A 66 -14.99 2.37 -11.01
C TYR A 66 -15.51 2.03 -12.42
N LEU A 67 -14.71 2.27 -13.47
CA LEU A 67 -15.05 1.89 -14.83
C LEU A 67 -15.19 0.38 -14.99
N ASP A 68 -14.30 -0.40 -14.39
CA ASP A 68 -14.37 -1.86 -14.40
C ASP A 68 -15.64 -2.36 -13.71
N LEU A 69 -15.99 -1.79 -12.54
CA LEU A 69 -17.22 -2.14 -11.83
C LEU A 69 -18.48 -1.79 -12.63
N LYS A 70 -18.50 -0.64 -13.31
CA LYS A 70 -19.61 -0.24 -14.20
C LYS A 70 -19.71 -1.13 -15.44
N SER A 71 -18.57 -1.51 -16.03
CA SER A 71 -18.54 -2.35 -17.24
C SER A 71 -18.88 -3.81 -16.95
N SER A 72 -18.64 -4.29 -15.72
CA SER A 72 -18.96 -5.66 -15.28
C SER A 72 -20.40 -5.82 -14.80
N GLY A 73 -21.21 -4.75 -14.82
CA GLY A 73 -22.62 -4.77 -14.41
C GLY A 73 -22.83 -5.00 -12.92
N GLN A 74 -21.77 -4.83 -12.11
CA GLN A 74 -21.86 -4.88 -10.64
C GLN A 74 -22.40 -3.58 -10.05
N ILE A 75 -22.50 -2.51 -10.86
CA ILE A 75 -23.15 -1.23 -10.57
C ILE A 75 -23.73 -0.62 -11.85
#